data_AF-A0A4U1WGX1-F1
#
_entry.id   AF-A0A4U1WGX1-F1
#
_cell.length_a   1.000
_cell.length_b   1.000
_cell.length_c   1.000
_cell.angle_alpha   90.00
_cell.angle_beta   90.00
_cell.angle_gamma   90.00
#
_symmetry.space_group_name_H-M   'P 1'
#
loop_
_entity.id
_entity.type
_entity.pdbx_description
1 polymer ?
#
loop_
_entity_poly.entity_id
_entity_poly.type
_entity_poly.pdbx_seq_one_letter_code
_entity_poly.pdbx_strand_id
1 'polypeptide(L)'
;MKKLALIALFSASLFGCASEQYFVGQGAEALVYKEHHSFEFVIKKRDKTVQQISDLIQEIESVDKEATYVVDYKSAANKQLLQSIFKKYPSHIITPQRVVYRYAQSLPSDLGIKVTLTRLKTQTCKPAQIHVNLRQSDCFVESMRLKQVAHKSRLVGEQ
;
A
#
# COMPACT_ATOMS: atom_id res chain seq x y z
N MET A 1 8.66 -64.28 -20.40
CA MET A 1 9.41 -63.01 -20.35
C MET A 1 8.72 -61.83 -21.04
N LYS A 2 8.07 -61.99 -22.21
CA LYS A 2 7.34 -60.90 -22.90
C LYS A 2 6.21 -60.22 -22.09
N LYS A 3 5.49 -60.97 -21.23
CA LYS A 3 4.39 -60.43 -20.41
C LYS A 3 4.87 -59.52 -19.27
N LEU A 4 6.05 -59.79 -18.71
CA LEU A 4 6.64 -58.97 -17.64
C LEU A 4 7.14 -57.62 -18.17
N ALA A 5 7.72 -57.60 -19.38
CA ALA A 5 8.13 -56.36 -20.04
C ALA A 5 6.93 -55.45 -20.37
N LEU A 6 5.79 -56.02 -20.75
CA LEU A 6 4.57 -55.25 -21.05
C LEU A 6 3.95 -54.62 -19.80
N ILE A 7 3.97 -55.33 -18.67
CA ILE A 7 3.46 -54.84 -17.38
C ILE A 7 4.35 -53.71 -16.84
N ALA A 8 5.68 -53.84 -17.01
CA ALA A 8 6.63 -52.79 -16.65
C ALA A 8 6.52 -51.53 -17.53
N LEU A 9 6.20 -51.69 -18.82
CA LEU A 9 5.96 -50.54 -19.71
C LEU A 9 4.66 -49.81 -19.36
N PHE A 10 3.60 -50.54 -19.01
CA PHE A 10 2.30 -49.96 -18.64
C PHE A 10 2.35 -49.24 -17.29
N SER A 11 3.13 -49.73 -16.33
CA SER A 11 3.33 -49.06 -15.05
C SER A 11 4.16 -47.79 -15.19
N ALA A 12 5.17 -47.76 -16.07
CA ALA A 12 5.97 -46.56 -16.32
C ALA A 12 5.16 -45.42 -16.98
N SER A 13 4.17 -45.73 -17.82
CA SER A 13 3.28 -44.72 -18.42
C SER A 13 2.27 -44.08 -17.45
N LEU A 14 2.01 -44.69 -16.29
CA LEU A 14 1.08 -44.14 -15.29
C LEU A 14 1.76 -43.16 -14.31
N PHE A 15 3.09 -43.15 -14.24
CA PHE A 15 3.84 -42.21 -13.39
C PHE A 15 4.35 -40.96 -14.15
N GLY A 16 4.01 -40.81 -15.43
CA GLY A 16 4.50 -39.73 -16.30
C GLY A 16 3.72 -38.42 -16.30
N CYS A 17 2.58 -38.31 -15.63
CA CYS A 17 1.71 -37.13 -15.68
C CYS A 17 1.43 -36.55 -14.29
N ALA A 18 2.44 -36.03 -13.60
CA ALA A 18 2.23 -35.24 -12.39
C ALA A 18 3.25 -34.10 -12.22
N SER A 19 3.80 -33.60 -13.32
CA SER A 19 4.51 -32.31 -13.31
C SER A 19 3.57 -31.19 -13.76
N GLU A 20 2.39 -31.10 -13.15
CA GLU A 20 1.71 -29.80 -13.14
C GLU A 20 2.61 -28.84 -12.36
N GLN A 21 2.86 -27.66 -12.92
CA GLN A 21 3.60 -26.60 -12.25
C GLN A 21 2.79 -26.13 -11.04
N TYR A 22 2.93 -26.84 -9.93
CA TYR A 22 2.24 -26.52 -8.69
C TYR A 22 2.72 -25.17 -8.19
N PHE A 23 1.80 -24.39 -7.63
CA PHE A 23 2.08 -23.13 -6.95
C PHE A 23 2.92 -23.39 -5.67
N VAL A 24 4.20 -23.69 -5.84
CA VAL A 24 5.13 -23.90 -4.72
C VAL A 24 5.60 -22.54 -4.22
N GLY A 25 4.78 -21.93 -3.37
CA GLY A 25 5.12 -20.67 -2.70
C GLY A 25 3.96 -20.15 -1.86
N GLN A 26 4.24 -19.24 -0.94
CA GLN A 26 3.19 -18.42 -0.32
C GLN A 26 2.89 -17.25 -1.27
N GLY A 27 1.63 -17.11 -1.70
CA GLY A 27 1.17 -15.91 -2.40
C GLY A 27 0.94 -14.80 -1.39
N ALA A 28 1.13 -13.54 -1.79
CA ALA A 28 0.71 -12.41 -0.98
C ALA A 28 -0.27 -11.57 -1.78
N GLU A 29 -1.36 -11.14 -1.15
CA GLU A 29 -2.20 -10.08 -1.71
C GLU A 29 -1.79 -8.73 -1.13
N ALA A 30 -1.85 -7.70 -1.96
CA ALA A 30 -1.53 -6.32 -1.60
C ALA A 30 -2.70 -5.39 -1.91
N LEU A 31 -3.17 -4.66 -0.91
CA LEU A 31 -4.14 -3.59 -1.07
C LEU A 31 -3.45 -2.25 -0.79
N VAL A 32 -3.44 -1.37 -1.80
CA VAL A 32 -3.04 0.03 -1.63
C VAL A 32 -4.30 0.84 -1.36
N TYR A 33 -4.28 1.63 -0.28
CA TYR A 33 -5.42 2.46 0.10
C TYR A 33 -4.97 3.78 0.69
N LYS A 34 -5.90 4.75 0.75
CA LYS A 34 -5.65 6.10 1.28
C LYS A 34 -6.27 6.24 2.66
N GLU A 35 -5.48 6.66 3.64
CA GLU A 35 -5.95 7.04 4.96
C GLU A 35 -6.01 8.56 5.06
N HIS A 36 -7.12 9.09 5.56
CA HIS A 36 -7.33 10.52 5.71
C HIS A 36 -7.38 10.87 7.20
N HIS A 37 -6.55 11.81 7.63
CA HIS A 37 -6.58 12.35 8.98
C HIS A 37 -6.76 13.87 8.94
N SER A 38 -7.42 14.41 9.96
CA SER A 38 -7.64 15.85 10.10
C SER A 38 -7.24 16.27 11.51
N PHE A 39 -6.39 17.29 11.59
CA PHE A 39 -5.88 17.85 12.82
C PHE A 39 -6.24 19.33 12.89
N GLU A 40 -6.69 19.77 14.06
CA GLU A 40 -7.09 21.15 14.30
C GLU A 40 -6.24 21.75 15.41
N PHE A 41 -5.80 23.00 15.23
CA PHE A 41 -4.96 23.68 16.20
C PHE A 41 -5.54 25.04 16.57
N VAL A 42 -5.60 25.29 17.88
CA VAL A 42 -5.88 26.61 18.46
C VAL A 42 -4.57 27.16 19.00
N ILE A 43 -4.14 28.32 18.51
CA ILE A 43 -2.84 28.91 18.82
C ILE A 43 -2.94 29.66 20.15
N LYS A 44 -2.58 29.00 21.25
CA LYS A 44 -2.43 29.66 22.57
C LYS A 44 -1.02 30.25 22.75
N LYS A 45 0.00 29.50 22.33
CA LYS A 45 1.43 29.89 22.39
C LYS A 45 2.11 29.44 21.09
N ARG A 46 2.64 30.39 20.34
CA ARG A 46 3.11 30.18 18.96
C ARG A 46 4.26 29.17 18.88
N ASP A 47 5.24 29.28 19.77
CA ASP A 47 6.38 28.39 19.90
C ASP A 47 5.95 26.94 20.15
N LYS A 48 5.04 26.73 21.11
CA LYS A 48 4.51 25.39 21.42
C LYS A 48 3.72 24.80 20.26
N THR A 49 2.89 25.61 19.59
CA THR A 49 2.13 25.15 18.43
C THR A 49 3.03 24.77 17.26
N VAL A 50 4.11 25.54 17.00
CA VAL A 50 5.11 25.19 15.99
C VAL A 50 5.77 23.86 16.30
N GLN A 51 6.14 23.63 17.56
CA GLN A 51 6.72 22.34 17.98
C GLN A 51 5.74 21.19 17.75
N GLN A 52 4.50 21.32 18.23
CA GLN A 52 3.47 20.29 18.06
C GLN A 52 3.21 19.93 16.60
N ILE A 53 3.10 20.93 15.72
CA ILE A 53 2.91 20.69 14.28
C ILE A 53 4.15 20.05 13.66
N SER A 54 5.35 20.46 14.08
CA SER A 54 6.60 19.89 13.57
C SER A 54 6.76 18.42 13.95
N ASP A 55 6.45 18.07 15.21
CA ASP A 55 6.49 16.70 15.73
C ASP A 55 5.46 15.82 15.00
N LEU A 56 4.23 16.32 14.80
CA LEU A 56 3.21 15.63 14.03
C LEU A 56 3.67 15.32 12.59
N ILE A 57 4.21 16.32 11.89
CA ILE A 57 4.68 16.13 10.52
C ILE A 57 5.85 15.15 10.49
N GLN A 58 6.77 15.22 11.44
CA GLN A 58 7.89 14.28 11.54
C GLN A 58 7.41 12.84 11.74
N GLU A 59 6.41 12.62 12.60
CA GLU A 59 5.80 11.31 12.80
C GLU A 59 5.17 10.79 11.50
N ILE A 60 4.41 11.64 10.80
CA ILE A 60 3.80 11.29 9.52
C ILE A 60 4.87 10.93 8.47
N GLU A 61 5.88 11.78 8.29
CA GLU A 61 6.94 11.60 7.28
C GLU A 61 7.85 10.39 7.59
N SER A 62 7.94 9.98 8.86
CA SER A 62 8.65 8.74 9.23
C SER A 62 7.93 7.48 8.74
N VAL A 63 6.63 7.61 8.46
CA VAL A 63 5.73 6.51 8.13
C VAL A 63 5.35 6.52 6.64
N ASP A 64 5.12 7.69 6.06
CA ASP A 64 4.83 7.88 4.64
C ASP A 64 5.49 9.18 4.13
N LYS A 65 6.61 9.01 3.43
CA LYS A 65 7.37 10.13 2.81
C LYS A 65 6.68 10.75 1.61
N GLU A 66 5.58 10.18 1.15
CA GLU A 66 4.78 10.68 0.03
C GLU A 66 3.42 11.22 0.51
N ALA A 67 3.25 11.38 1.82
CA ALA A 67 2.05 11.98 2.40
C ALA A 67 1.74 13.33 1.74
N THR A 68 0.46 13.58 1.52
CA THR A 68 -0.05 14.84 0.94
C THR A 68 -0.88 15.60 1.97
N TYR A 69 -0.81 16.92 1.92
CA TYR A 69 -1.33 17.83 2.94
C TYR A 69 -2.20 18.91 2.32
N VAL A 70 -3.36 19.15 2.93
CA VAL A 70 -4.15 20.36 2.74
C VAL A 70 -4.12 21.14 4.04
N VAL A 71 -3.58 22.35 3.97
CA VAL A 71 -3.33 23.19 5.13
C VAL A 71 -4.26 24.40 5.07
N ASP A 72 -5.24 24.40 5.96
CA ASP A 72 -6.24 25.44 6.11
C ASP A 72 -5.77 26.51 7.09
N TYR A 73 -5.87 27.78 6.71
CA TYR A 73 -5.43 28.92 7.52
C TYR A 73 -6.41 30.10 7.50
N LYS A 74 -6.49 30.82 8.63
CA LYS A 74 -7.32 32.03 8.80
C LYS A 74 -6.63 33.36 8.55
N SER A 75 -5.30 33.40 8.55
CA SER A 75 -4.53 34.65 8.43
C SER A 75 -3.23 34.47 7.68
N ALA A 76 -2.68 35.57 7.12
CA ALA A 76 -1.39 35.55 6.44
C ALA A 76 -0.24 35.14 7.38
N ALA A 77 -0.29 35.55 8.65
CA ALA A 77 0.70 35.17 9.67
C ALA A 77 0.70 33.67 9.97
N ASN A 78 -0.48 33.04 9.90
CA ASN A 78 -0.66 31.59 10.04
C ASN A 78 -0.15 30.85 8.81
N LYS A 79 -0.43 31.36 7.61
CA LYS A 79 0.14 30.83 6.35
C LYS A 79 1.66 30.80 6.39
N GLN A 80 2.29 31.92 6.77
CA GLN A 80 3.75 32.02 6.85
C GLN A 80 4.36 31.04 7.87
N LEU A 81 3.71 30.88 9.03
CA LEU A 81 4.12 29.89 10.02
C LEU A 81 4.12 28.48 9.42
N LEU A 82 3.03 28.09 8.78
CA LEU A 82 2.91 26.76 8.17
C LEU A 82 3.92 26.55 7.04
N GLN A 83 4.12 27.56 6.18
CA GLN A 83 5.15 27.53 5.14
C GLN A 83 6.55 27.32 5.72
N SER A 84 6.88 27.97 6.84
CA SER A 84 8.19 27.80 7.49
C SER A 84 8.40 26.38 8.02
N ILE A 85 7.34 25.71 8.50
CA ILE A 85 7.40 24.33 8.99
C ILE A 85 7.56 23.37 7.82
N PHE A 86 6.69 23.45 6.81
CA PHE A 86 6.70 22.56 5.66
C PHE A 86 7.92 22.75 4.73
N LYS A 87 8.64 23.87 4.82
CA LYS A 87 9.91 24.07 4.10
C LYS A 87 10.96 23.01 4.45
N LYS A 88 10.90 22.42 5.65
CA LYS A 88 11.79 21.33 6.08
C LYS A 88 11.47 19.99 5.41
N TYR A 89 10.33 19.88 4.73
CA TYR A 89 9.82 18.66 4.12
C TYR A 89 9.54 18.91 2.63
N PRO A 90 10.60 19.05 1.80
CA PRO A 90 10.43 19.41 0.40
C PRO A 90 9.68 18.32 -0.37
N SER A 91 8.91 18.76 -1.36
CA SER A 91 8.30 17.84 -2.32
C SER A 91 9.36 17.24 -3.24
N HIS A 92 9.23 15.95 -3.57
CA HIS A 92 10.03 15.33 -4.61
C HIS A 92 9.71 15.98 -5.97
N ILE A 93 10.71 16.10 -6.84
CA ILE A 93 10.67 16.89 -8.08
C ILE A 93 9.60 16.38 -9.09
N ILE A 94 9.12 15.14 -8.93
CA ILE A 94 8.36 14.41 -9.96
C ILE A 94 6.86 14.23 -9.58
N THR A 95 6.38 14.79 -8.47
CA THR A 95 5.01 14.53 -7.95
C THR A 95 4.16 15.80 -7.79
N PRO A 96 2.81 15.69 -7.77
CA PRO A 96 1.93 16.84 -7.51
C PRO A 96 2.31 17.54 -6.19
N GLN A 97 2.02 18.85 -6.09
CA GLN A 97 2.29 19.65 -4.88
C GLN A 97 1.84 18.90 -3.62
N ARG A 98 2.81 18.46 -2.79
CA ARG A 98 2.53 17.70 -1.57
C ARG A 98 1.79 18.52 -0.54
N VAL A 99 1.91 19.84 -0.58
CA VAL A 99 1.26 20.75 0.38
C VAL A 99 0.47 21.80 -0.38
N VAL A 100 -0.84 21.83 -0.14
CA VAL A 100 -1.76 22.83 -0.68
C VAL A 100 -2.23 23.73 0.45
N TYR A 101 -2.03 25.04 0.31
CA TYR A 101 -2.46 26.03 1.29
C TYR A 101 -3.80 26.63 0.88
N ARG A 102 -4.80 26.56 1.77
CA ARG A 102 -6.14 27.09 1.53
C ARG A 102 -6.55 28.08 2.61
N TYR A 103 -6.99 29.26 2.17
CA TYR A 103 -7.60 30.22 3.08
C TYR A 103 -9.01 29.75 3.47
N ALA A 104 -9.29 29.69 4.76
CA ALA A 104 -10.57 29.19 5.28
C ALA A 104 -11.00 30.02 6.50
N GLN A 105 -11.80 31.06 6.25
CA GLN A 105 -12.26 32.00 7.29
C GLN A 105 -13.22 31.33 8.31
N SER A 106 -14.03 30.38 7.85
CA SER A 106 -15.04 29.67 8.66
C SER A 106 -14.48 28.48 9.45
N LEU A 107 -13.16 28.29 9.51
CA LEU A 107 -12.57 27.22 10.31
C LEU A 107 -13.00 27.38 11.79
N PRO A 108 -13.36 26.33 12.53
CA PRO A 108 -13.62 26.45 13.96
C PRO A 108 -12.34 26.79 14.75
N SER A 109 -11.19 26.31 14.31
CA SER A 109 -9.86 26.49 14.90
C SER A 109 -9.01 27.54 14.16
N ASP A 110 -7.77 27.80 14.60
CA ASP A 110 -6.89 28.78 13.94
C ASP A 110 -6.19 28.21 12.70
N LEU A 111 -5.95 26.90 12.72
CA LEU A 111 -5.27 26.12 11.68
C LEU A 111 -5.94 24.75 11.55
N GLY A 112 -6.01 24.25 10.32
CA GLY A 112 -6.42 22.88 10.02
C GLY A 112 -5.36 22.21 9.15
N ILE A 113 -5.00 20.98 9.48
CA ILE A 113 -4.08 20.17 8.68
C ILE A 113 -4.80 18.87 8.34
N LYS A 114 -5.09 18.68 7.06
CA LYS A 114 -5.62 17.43 6.54
C LYS A 114 -4.48 16.71 5.86
N VAL A 115 -4.26 15.45 6.23
CA VAL A 115 -3.23 14.61 5.63
C VAL A 115 -3.88 13.41 4.96
N THR A 116 -3.34 13.05 3.80
CA THR A 116 -3.65 11.80 3.13
C THR A 116 -2.38 10.96 3.06
N LEU A 117 -2.43 9.80 3.71
CA LEU A 117 -1.38 8.80 3.71
C LEU A 117 -1.71 7.72 2.70
N THR A 118 -0.69 7.20 2.02
CA THR A 118 -0.79 6.02 1.16
C THR A 118 -0.29 4.81 1.93
N ARG A 119 -1.16 3.84 2.16
CA ARG A 119 -0.87 2.63 2.92
C ARG A 119 -0.86 1.40 2.04
N LEU A 120 -0.04 0.43 2.45
CA LEU A 120 -0.01 -0.90 1.87
C LEU A 120 -0.38 -1.91 2.96
N LYS A 121 -1.46 -2.66 2.73
CA LYS A 121 -1.80 -3.83 3.55
C LYS A 121 -1.49 -5.07 2.74
N THR A 122 -0.60 -5.92 3.26
CA THR A 122 -0.29 -7.21 2.66
C THR A 122 -0.83 -8.35 3.51
N GLN A 123 -1.36 -9.39 2.88
CA GLN A 123 -1.76 -10.62 3.55
C GLN A 123 -1.10 -11.82 2.89
N THR A 124 -0.45 -12.68 3.68
CA THR A 124 0.09 -13.95 3.21
C THR A 124 -1.04 -14.96 3.06
N CYS A 125 -1.23 -15.46 1.85
CA CYS A 125 -2.25 -16.45 1.51
C CYS A 125 -1.63 -17.84 1.44
N LYS A 126 -2.37 -18.85 1.95
CA LYS A 126 -1.96 -20.25 1.80
C LYS A 126 -2.17 -20.70 0.35
N PRO A 127 -1.24 -21.48 -0.22
CA PRO A 127 -1.41 -22.00 -1.58
C PRO A 127 -2.64 -22.91 -1.66
N ALA A 128 -3.36 -22.85 -2.77
CA ALA A 128 -4.44 -23.78 -3.05
C ALA A 128 -3.87 -25.20 -3.20
N GLN A 129 -4.43 -26.16 -2.47
CA GLN A 129 -4.03 -27.57 -2.54
C GLN A 129 -5.14 -28.39 -3.20
N ILE A 130 -4.76 -29.28 -4.12
CA ILE A 130 -5.69 -30.24 -4.74
C ILE A 130 -6.16 -31.24 -3.65
N HIS A 131 -7.46 -31.58 -3.66
CA HIS A 131 -8.14 -32.46 -2.69
C HIS A 131 -8.33 -31.89 -1.27
N VAL A 132 -8.00 -30.61 -1.05
CA VAL A 132 -8.27 -29.94 0.22
C VAL A 132 -9.30 -28.84 -0.02
N ASN A 133 -10.44 -28.93 0.65
CA ASN A 133 -11.53 -27.94 0.58
C ASN A 133 -11.20 -26.62 1.31
N LEU A 134 -9.91 -26.29 1.46
CA LEU A 134 -9.42 -25.06 2.08
C LEU A 134 -9.09 -24.06 0.96
N ARG A 135 -10.11 -23.55 0.28
CA ARG A 135 -10.00 -22.30 -0.48
C ARG A 135 -10.31 -21.16 0.47
N GLN A 136 -9.31 -20.37 0.84
CA GLN A 136 -9.55 -19.12 1.54
C GLN A 136 -10.24 -18.16 0.57
N SER A 137 -11.57 -18.02 0.66
CA SER A 137 -12.42 -17.31 -0.31
C SER A 137 -11.97 -15.88 -0.62
N ASP A 138 -11.27 -15.26 0.32
CA ASP A 138 -10.95 -13.83 0.31
C ASP A 138 -9.47 -13.56 0.00
N CYS A 139 -8.77 -14.52 -0.60
CA CYS A 139 -7.32 -14.48 -0.84
C CYS A 139 -6.93 -14.69 -2.33
N PHE A 140 -7.87 -14.50 -3.27
CA PHE A 140 -7.67 -14.89 -4.67
C PHE A 140 -8.19 -13.90 -5.73
N VAL A 141 -8.04 -12.59 -5.54
CA VAL A 141 -8.23 -11.62 -6.64
C VAL A 141 -6.93 -11.53 -7.45
N GLU A 142 -6.92 -12.05 -8.69
CA GLU A 142 -5.70 -12.15 -9.52
C GLU A 142 -4.93 -10.82 -9.66
N SER A 143 -5.62 -9.68 -9.72
CA SER A 143 -4.99 -8.35 -9.84
C SER A 143 -4.23 -7.91 -8.58
N MET A 144 -4.44 -8.59 -7.45
CA MET A 144 -3.85 -8.25 -6.15
C MET A 144 -2.71 -9.21 -5.76
N ARG A 145 -2.47 -10.27 -6.55
CA ARG A 145 -1.44 -11.27 -6.27
C ARG A 145 -0.04 -10.75 -6.58
N LEU A 146 0.79 -10.73 -5.55
CA LEU A 146 2.25 -10.68 -5.66
C LEU A 146 2.79 -12.11 -5.57
N LYS A 147 3.63 -12.49 -6.54
CA LYS A 147 4.42 -13.75 -6.56
C LYS A 147 3.67 -15.07 -6.86
N GLN A 148 2.36 -15.05 -7.15
CA GLN A 148 1.64 -16.23 -7.63
C GLN A 148 0.73 -15.87 -8.81
N VAL A 149 1.13 -16.25 -10.02
CA VAL A 149 0.34 -16.01 -11.23
C VAL A 149 -0.22 -17.35 -11.70
N ALA A 150 -1.55 -17.51 -11.66
CA ALA A 150 -2.18 -18.77 -12.03
C ALA A 150 -1.99 -19.16 -13.50
N HIS A 151 -1.99 -18.14 -14.36
CA HIS A 151 -1.82 -18.27 -15.80
C HIS A 151 -0.72 -17.32 -16.25
N LYS A 152 0.52 -17.80 -16.29
CA LYS A 152 1.68 -17.01 -16.72
C LYS A 152 1.50 -16.43 -18.12
N SER A 153 0.73 -17.09 -18.97
CA SER A 153 0.34 -16.63 -20.31
C SER A 153 -0.56 -15.39 -20.36
N ARG A 154 -1.05 -14.94 -19.20
CA ARG A 154 -1.77 -13.66 -19.07
C ARG A 154 -0.86 -12.52 -18.62
N LEU A 155 0.42 -12.79 -18.35
CA LEU A 155 1.40 -11.74 -18.10
C LEU A 155 1.87 -11.18 -19.44
N VAL A 156 1.87 -9.85 -19.54
CA VAL A 156 2.32 -9.15 -20.74
C VAL A 156 3.80 -9.45 -20.95
N GLY A 157 4.15 -10.11 -22.06
CA GLY A 157 5.54 -10.40 -22.44
C GLY A 157 5.86 -11.85 -22.83
N GLU A 158 4.90 -12.78 -22.89
CA GLU A 158 5.13 -14.04 -23.64
C GLU A 158 5.16 -13.72 -25.14
N GLN A 159 6.37 -13.69 -25.72
CA GLN A 159 6.61 -13.95 -27.14
C GLN A 159 7.00 -15.42 -27.30
#